data_AF-A0A0C9VMN4-F1
#
_entry.id   AF-A0A0C9VMN4-F1
#
_cell.length_a   1.000
_cell.length_b   1.000
_cell.length_c   1.000
_cell.angle_alpha   90.00
_cell.angle_beta   90.00
_cell.angle_gamma   90.00
#
_symmetry.space_group_name_H-M   'P 1'
#
loop_
_entity.id
_entity.type
_entity.pdbx_description
1 polymer ?
#
loop_
_entity_poly.entity_id
_entity_poly.type
_entity_poly.pdbx_seq_one_letter_code
_entity_poly.pdbx_strand_id
1 'polypeptide(L)'
;MRYYEQRYPEVDDLVMVQVRQIAEMGAYVKLLEYDGIEGMILLSELSRRRIRSIQKLIRVGRNEVVVVLRVDKEKGYIDLSKRRVSPEDITKCEERYTKSKTVASIMRHVASRTGGAVVAANGETHEAIAGEEGAPGAETEEERLEHLYDTIAWPVGRKYGHPYDAFKLALTEPDQVFAGLDIPPATLQFLQATIARRLTPQPIKLRADIELTCYQPAGIDAIKKALRAGEQVSTDAVPIRAKLVAPPLYVLGTNATDKYAAVDRLERAIEVIQSTIEELGGELVVKMKPKAISDTEEQDLAQLMAKAGQENAEVSGDETEEEEGL
;
A
#
# COMPACT_ATOMS: atom_id res chain seq x y z
N MET A 1 -19.79 -2.00 -11.26
CA MET A 1 -18.84 -2.84 -12.00
C MET A 1 -18.55 -4.17 -11.28
N ARG A 2 -18.46 -5.29 -12.01
CA ARG A 2 -18.04 -6.62 -11.49
C ARG A 2 -16.54 -6.86 -11.62
N TYR A 3 -15.94 -7.51 -10.62
CA TYR A 3 -14.52 -7.87 -10.60
C TYR A 3 -14.26 -9.25 -11.21
N TYR A 4 -15.24 -10.14 -11.12
CA TYR A 4 -15.18 -11.50 -11.65
C TYR A 4 -16.05 -11.64 -12.90
N GLU A 5 -15.73 -12.64 -13.71
CA GLU A 5 -16.51 -12.97 -14.90
C GLU A 5 -17.93 -13.41 -14.53
N GLN A 6 -18.05 -14.20 -13.47
CA GLN A 6 -19.31 -14.68 -12.95
C GLN A 6 -20.16 -13.51 -12.45
N ARG A 7 -21.40 -13.43 -12.94
CA ARG A 7 -22.35 -12.37 -12.57
C ARG A 7 -22.84 -12.49 -11.13
N TYR A 8 -22.87 -13.71 -10.59
CA TYR A 8 -23.27 -14.01 -9.22
C TYR A 8 -22.20 -14.86 -8.55
N PRO A 9 -21.94 -14.69 -7.24
CA PRO A 9 -21.04 -15.56 -6.50
C PRO A 9 -21.60 -16.99 -6.39
N GLU A 10 -20.74 -17.94 -6.02
CA GLU A 10 -21.15 -19.30 -5.69
C GLU A 10 -21.52 -19.44 -4.21
N VAL A 11 -22.16 -20.56 -3.86
CA VAL A 11 -22.48 -20.87 -2.45
C VAL A 11 -21.17 -21.17 -1.70
N ASP A 12 -21.10 -20.75 -0.44
CA ASP A 12 -19.92 -20.80 0.43
C ASP A 12 -18.75 -19.87 0.05
N ASP A 13 -18.93 -19.00 -0.95
CA ASP A 13 -17.94 -17.98 -1.28
C ASP A 13 -17.88 -16.86 -0.25
N LEU A 14 -16.65 -16.43 0.07
CA LEU A 14 -16.39 -15.25 0.90
C LEU A 14 -16.36 -14.00 0.02
N VAL A 15 -17.20 -13.03 0.34
CA VAL A 15 -17.35 -11.78 -0.43
C VAL A 15 -17.30 -10.56 0.49
N MET A 16 -16.73 -9.48 -0.03
CA MET A 16 -16.73 -8.18 0.63
C MET A 16 -18.01 -7.41 0.30
N VAL A 17 -18.76 -7.04 1.33
CA VAL A 17 -20.02 -6.30 1.17
C VAL A 17 -19.99 -4.96 1.90
N GLN A 18 -20.73 -3.98 1.38
CA GLN A 18 -20.95 -2.71 2.06
C GLN A 18 -22.37 -2.64 2.59
N VAL A 19 -22.54 -2.30 3.87
CA VAL A 19 -23.87 -2.18 4.47
C VAL A 19 -24.58 -0.94 3.94
N ARG A 20 -25.70 -1.13 3.24
CA ARG A 20 -26.52 -0.03 2.69
C ARG A 20 -27.56 0.43 3.70
N GLN A 21 -28.29 -0.51 4.29
CA GLN A 21 -29.38 -0.22 5.21
C GLN A 21 -29.56 -1.36 6.20
N ILE A 22 -29.98 -1.03 7.42
CA ILE A 22 -30.36 -1.99 8.45
C ILE A 22 -31.88 -1.94 8.58
N ALA A 23 -32.53 -3.09 8.46
CA ALA A 23 -33.97 -3.27 8.59
C ALA A 23 -34.30 -4.22 9.76
N GLU A 24 -35.59 -4.37 10.07
CA GLU A 24 -36.04 -5.25 11.16
C GLU A 24 -35.82 -6.74 10.88
N MET A 25 -35.75 -7.15 9.61
CA MET A 25 -35.52 -8.55 9.23
C MET A 25 -34.02 -8.90 9.08
N GLY A 26 -33.16 -7.89 8.92
CA GLY A 26 -31.76 -8.10 8.55
C GLY A 26 -31.07 -6.82 8.08
N ALA A 27 -29.88 -6.98 7.50
CA ALA A 27 -29.14 -5.88 6.89
C ALA A 27 -29.07 -6.07 5.37
N TYR A 28 -29.50 -5.03 4.64
CA TYR A 28 -29.30 -4.94 3.21
C TYR A 28 -27.89 -4.45 2.92
N VAL A 29 -27.16 -5.20 2.12
CA VAL A 29 -25.78 -4.93 1.78
C VAL A 29 -25.61 -4.98 0.26
N LYS A 30 -24.56 -4.32 -0.23
CA LYS A 30 -24.16 -4.37 -1.64
C LYS A 30 -22.86 -5.12 -1.78
N LEU A 31 -22.80 -6.10 -2.69
CA LEU A 31 -21.57 -6.84 -2.99
C LEU A 31 -20.66 -5.97 -3.86
N LEU A 32 -19.56 -5.47 -3.29
CA LEU A 32 -18.65 -4.55 -3.99
C LEU A 32 -17.92 -5.22 -5.17
N GLU A 33 -17.74 -6.54 -5.09
CA GLU A 33 -17.05 -7.34 -6.11
C GLU A 33 -17.95 -7.74 -7.29
N TYR A 34 -19.27 -7.69 -7.12
CA TYR A 34 -20.25 -8.16 -8.10
C TYR A 34 -21.20 -7.04 -8.48
N ASP A 35 -20.68 -5.93 -9.02
CA ASP A 35 -21.51 -4.85 -9.57
C ASP A 35 -22.44 -4.16 -8.56
N GLY A 36 -22.22 -4.33 -7.26
CA GLY A 36 -23.09 -3.77 -6.24
C GLY A 36 -24.45 -4.48 -6.15
N ILE A 37 -24.54 -5.73 -6.61
CA ILE A 37 -25.73 -6.57 -6.43
C ILE A 37 -26.16 -6.55 -4.96
N GLU A 38 -27.46 -6.48 -4.74
CA GLU A 38 -28.03 -6.44 -3.40
C GLU A 38 -28.05 -7.83 -2.77
N GLY A 39 -27.57 -7.90 -1.54
CA GLY A 39 -27.65 -9.08 -0.69
C GLY A 39 -28.30 -8.74 0.64
N MET A 40 -28.80 -9.76 1.32
CA MET A 40 -29.40 -9.64 2.65
C MET A 40 -28.64 -10.51 3.65
N ILE A 41 -28.27 -9.91 4.77
CA ILE A 41 -27.78 -10.65 5.94
C ILE A 41 -28.92 -10.78 6.93
N LEU A 42 -29.38 -12.00 7.20
CA LEU A 42 -30.40 -12.26 8.22
C LEU A 42 -29.87 -11.94 9.61
N LEU A 43 -30.73 -11.46 10.52
CA LEU A 43 -30.36 -11.18 11.91
C LEU A 43 -29.75 -12.40 12.63
N SER A 44 -30.30 -13.59 12.39
CA SER A 44 -29.82 -14.87 12.93
C SER A 44 -28.42 -15.25 12.42
N GLU A 45 -28.00 -14.69 11.29
CA GLU A 45 -26.71 -14.92 10.64
C GLU A 45 -25.73 -13.75 10.83
N LEU A 46 -26.05 -12.80 11.72
CA LEU A 46 -25.20 -11.65 12.02
C LEU A 46 -24.16 -11.94 13.12
N SER A 47 -24.50 -12.76 14.12
CA SER A 47 -23.63 -13.07 15.26
C SER A 47 -23.94 -14.44 15.87
N ARG A 48 -22.91 -15.09 16.43
CA ARG A 48 -23.06 -16.35 17.19
C ARG A 48 -23.63 -16.13 18.59
N ARG A 49 -23.58 -14.90 19.12
CA ARG A 49 -24.01 -14.56 20.50
C ARG A 49 -25.29 -13.71 20.48
N ARG A 50 -26.06 -13.74 21.57
CA ARG A 50 -27.26 -12.89 21.74
C ARG A 50 -26.89 -11.41 21.57
N ILE A 51 -27.59 -10.75 20.65
CA ILE A 51 -27.28 -9.38 20.23
C ILE A 51 -28.03 -8.41 21.16
N ARG A 52 -27.31 -7.46 21.78
CA ARG A 52 -27.93 -6.35 22.53
C ARG A 52 -28.29 -5.16 21.63
N SER A 53 -27.45 -4.88 20.64
CA SER A 53 -27.66 -3.82 19.65
C SER A 53 -26.98 -4.16 18.33
N ILE A 54 -27.73 -4.05 17.24
CA ILE A 54 -27.27 -4.34 15.86
C ILE A 54 -26.25 -3.29 15.41
N GLN A 55 -26.44 -2.03 15.79
CA GLN A 55 -25.58 -0.89 15.42
C GLN A 55 -24.13 -1.02 15.91
N LYS A 56 -23.88 -1.86 16.92
CA LYS A 56 -22.52 -2.16 17.39
C LYS A 56 -21.80 -3.17 16.51
N LEU A 57 -22.54 -4.06 15.85
CA LEU A 57 -21.99 -5.16 15.05
C LEU A 57 -21.84 -4.81 13.58
N ILE A 58 -22.75 -3.98 13.06
CA ILE A 58 -22.72 -3.49 11.69
C ILE A 58 -23.08 -2.01 11.69
N ARG A 59 -22.40 -1.25 10.82
CA ARG A 59 -22.71 0.17 10.61
C ARG A 59 -22.93 0.40 9.12
N VAL A 60 -23.94 1.21 8.82
CA VAL A 60 -24.21 1.66 7.46
C VAL A 60 -22.96 2.35 6.89
N GLY A 61 -22.64 2.03 5.64
CA GLY A 61 -21.47 2.54 4.91
C GLY A 61 -20.16 1.79 5.18
N ARG A 62 -20.10 0.90 6.18
CA ARG A 62 -18.91 0.08 6.43
C ARG A 62 -18.89 -1.18 5.58
N ASN A 63 -17.67 -1.64 5.30
CA ASN A 63 -17.42 -2.89 4.61
C ASN A 63 -17.31 -4.02 5.62
N GLU A 64 -17.88 -5.17 5.29
CA GLU A 64 -17.93 -6.37 6.12
C GLU A 64 -17.65 -7.59 5.24
N VAL A 65 -16.93 -8.57 5.79
CA VAL A 65 -16.72 -9.87 5.14
C VAL A 65 -17.86 -10.81 5.53
N VAL A 66 -18.47 -11.42 4.54
CA VAL A 66 -19.58 -12.37 4.70
C VAL A 66 -19.41 -13.57 3.78
N VAL A 67 -20.02 -14.69 4.15
CA VAL A 67 -20.12 -15.88 3.29
C VAL A 67 -21.48 -15.93 2.61
N VAL A 68 -21.50 -16.37 1.37
CA VAL A 68 -22.73 -16.59 0.59
C VAL A 68 -23.37 -17.91 1.02
N LEU A 69 -24.62 -17.86 1.49
CA LEU A 69 -25.37 -19.05 1.86
C LEU A 69 -26.18 -19.60 0.70
N ARG A 70 -26.84 -18.70 -0.02
CA ARG A 70 -27.77 -19.07 -1.09
C ARG A 70 -27.83 -17.95 -2.09
N VAL A 71 -27.89 -18.34 -3.37
CA VAL A 71 -28.04 -17.43 -4.49
C VAL A 71 -29.28 -17.85 -5.27
N ASP A 72 -30.24 -16.94 -5.38
CA ASP A 72 -31.39 -17.07 -6.25
C ASP A 72 -31.13 -16.25 -7.52
N LYS A 73 -30.75 -16.94 -8.60
CA LYS A 73 -30.41 -16.31 -9.89
C LYS A 73 -31.64 -15.76 -10.63
N GLU A 74 -32.84 -16.23 -10.31
CA GLU A 74 -34.08 -15.80 -10.98
C GLU A 74 -34.59 -14.50 -10.38
N LYS A 75 -34.53 -14.38 -9.06
CA LYS A 75 -34.98 -13.18 -8.33
C LYS A 75 -33.87 -12.20 -7.99
N GLY A 76 -32.60 -12.60 -8.17
CA GLY A 76 -31.43 -11.79 -7.85
C GLY A 76 -31.18 -11.61 -6.35
N TYR A 77 -31.77 -12.45 -5.49
CA TYR A 77 -31.57 -12.40 -4.04
C TYR A 77 -30.37 -13.26 -3.63
N ILE A 78 -29.51 -12.69 -2.78
CA ILE A 78 -28.36 -13.37 -2.20
C ILE A 78 -28.49 -13.34 -0.69
N ASP A 79 -28.59 -14.52 -0.09
CA ASP A 79 -28.57 -14.68 1.36
C ASP A 79 -27.13 -14.80 1.84
N LEU A 80 -26.78 -13.98 2.83
CA LEU A 80 -25.42 -13.83 3.32
C LEU A 80 -25.35 -14.12 4.82
N SER A 81 -24.19 -14.60 5.28
CA SER A 81 -23.91 -14.81 6.70
C SER A 81 -22.59 -14.20 7.12
N LYS A 82 -22.63 -13.40 8.19
CA LYS A 82 -21.43 -12.93 8.89
C LYS A 82 -20.99 -13.93 9.97
N ARG A 83 -21.94 -14.71 10.51
CA ARG A 83 -21.73 -15.63 11.63
C ARG A 83 -20.79 -16.79 11.31
N ARG A 84 -20.77 -17.24 10.05
CA ARG A 84 -20.01 -18.41 9.61
C ARG A 84 -18.57 -18.10 9.19
N VAL A 85 -18.22 -16.83 9.09
CA VAL A 85 -16.87 -16.39 8.72
C VAL A 85 -15.90 -16.60 9.89
N SER A 86 -14.79 -17.28 9.64
CA SER A 86 -13.70 -17.46 10.60
C SER A 86 -12.71 -16.28 10.52
N PRO A 87 -11.92 -15.98 11.56
CA PRO A 87 -10.93 -14.90 11.49
C PRO A 87 -9.90 -15.11 10.36
N GLU A 88 -9.52 -16.35 10.07
CA GLU A 88 -8.65 -16.69 8.94
C GLU A 88 -9.29 -16.36 7.58
N ASP A 89 -10.60 -16.59 7.46
CA ASP A 89 -11.38 -16.31 6.25
C ASP A 89 -11.52 -14.80 6.01
N ILE A 90 -11.62 -14.01 7.09
CA ILE A 90 -11.62 -12.54 7.00
C ILE A 90 -10.32 -12.08 6.36
N THR A 91 -9.17 -12.52 6.86
CA THR A 91 -7.86 -12.11 6.32
C THR A 91 -7.70 -12.53 4.87
N LYS A 92 -8.07 -13.77 4.51
CA LYS A 92 -8.03 -14.25 3.11
C LYS A 92 -8.94 -13.41 2.19
N CYS A 93 -10.15 -13.11 2.63
CA CYS A 93 -11.10 -12.31 1.86
C CYS A 93 -10.64 -10.87 1.71
N GLU A 94 -10.11 -10.25 2.77
CA GLU A 94 -9.55 -8.89 2.73
C GLU A 94 -8.36 -8.80 1.78
N GLU A 95 -7.47 -9.80 1.80
CA GLU A 95 -6.33 -9.87 0.90
C GLU A 95 -6.78 -9.99 -0.57
N ARG A 96 -7.70 -10.92 -0.86
CA ARG A 96 -8.28 -11.10 -2.20
C ARG A 96 -8.99 -9.83 -2.67
N TYR A 97 -9.82 -9.22 -1.83
CA TYR A 97 -10.51 -7.98 -2.15
C TYR A 97 -9.52 -6.84 -2.43
N THR A 98 -8.45 -6.73 -1.66
CA THR A 98 -7.39 -5.71 -1.87
C THR A 98 -6.67 -5.91 -3.20
N LYS A 99 -6.36 -7.17 -3.56
CA LYS A 99 -5.79 -7.54 -4.87
C LYS A 99 -6.73 -7.13 -6.01
N SER A 100 -8.01 -7.52 -5.93
CA SER A 100 -9.02 -7.19 -6.95
C SER A 100 -9.28 -5.68 -7.07
N LYS A 101 -9.34 -4.96 -5.93
CA LYS A 101 -9.49 -3.50 -5.91
C LYS A 101 -8.30 -2.80 -6.57
N THR A 102 -7.08 -3.32 -6.38
CA THR A 102 -5.87 -2.79 -7.03
C THR A 102 -5.94 -2.95 -8.55
N VAL A 103 -6.34 -4.14 -9.02
CA VAL A 103 -6.58 -4.40 -10.45
C VAL A 103 -7.65 -3.46 -11.01
N ALA A 104 -8.78 -3.30 -10.31
CA ALA A 104 -9.86 -2.40 -10.72
C ALA A 104 -9.42 -0.93 -10.80
N SER A 105 -8.58 -0.49 -9.86
CA SER A 105 -8.00 0.85 -9.89
C SER A 105 -7.10 1.07 -11.10
N ILE A 106 -6.26 0.08 -11.44
CA ILE A 106 -5.38 0.12 -12.62
C ILE A 106 -6.19 0.15 -13.90
N MET A 107 -7.14 -0.77 -14.04
CA MET A 107 -7.99 -0.86 -15.22
C MET A 107 -8.85 0.39 -15.41
N ARG A 108 -9.40 0.97 -14.34
CA ARG A 108 -10.12 2.25 -14.41
C ARG A 108 -9.23 3.39 -14.89
N HIS A 109 -7.99 3.43 -14.40
CA HIS A 109 -7.01 4.43 -14.85
C HIS A 109 -6.59 4.23 -16.30
N VAL A 110 -6.57 2.99 -16.80
CA VAL A 110 -6.37 2.67 -18.22
C VAL A 110 -7.58 3.09 -19.04
N ALA A 111 -8.80 2.73 -18.62
CA ALA A 111 -10.03 3.09 -19.30
C ALA A 111 -10.22 4.61 -19.46
N SER A 112 -9.98 5.38 -18.40
CA SER A 112 -10.14 6.84 -18.43
C SER A 112 -9.16 7.51 -19.41
N ARG A 113 -7.94 6.98 -19.52
CA ARG A 113 -6.92 7.51 -20.43
C ARG A 113 -7.10 7.06 -21.88
N THR A 114 -7.49 5.82 -22.11
CA THR A 114 -7.85 5.34 -23.46
C THR A 114 -9.05 6.11 -23.99
N GLY A 115 -10.02 6.45 -23.14
CA GLY A 115 -11.15 7.31 -23.51
C GLY A 115 -10.76 8.73 -23.92
N GLY A 116 -9.69 9.29 -23.36
CA GLY A 116 -9.14 10.59 -23.77
C GLY A 116 -8.29 10.52 -25.05
N ALA A 117 -7.64 9.39 -25.32
CA ALA A 117 -6.84 9.20 -26.53
C ALA A 117 -7.68 9.15 -27.81
N VAL A 118 -8.93 8.67 -27.75
CA VAL A 118 -9.85 8.68 -28.91
C VAL A 118 -10.27 10.10 -29.30
N VAL A 119 -10.34 11.02 -28.33
CA VAL A 119 -10.73 12.43 -28.58
C VAL A 119 -9.59 13.23 -29.22
N ALA A 120 -8.33 12.90 -28.90
CA ALA A 120 -7.18 13.60 -29.49
C ALA A 120 -6.89 13.18 -30.94
N ALA A 121 -7.38 12.03 -31.41
CA ALA A 121 -7.15 11.53 -32.76
C ALA A 121 -8.20 12.01 -33.78
N ASN A 122 -9.40 12.39 -33.34
CA ASN A 122 -10.47 12.88 -34.21
C ASN A 122 -10.69 14.37 -33.96
N GLY A 123 -9.81 15.19 -34.52
CA GLY A 123 -10.01 16.63 -34.59
C GLY A 123 -11.06 16.97 -35.63
N GLU A 124 -12.32 17.15 -35.20
CA GLU A 124 -13.30 17.97 -35.90
C GLU A 124 -14.11 18.81 -34.89
N THR A 125 -13.95 20.12 -35.02
CA THR A 125 -14.70 21.17 -34.33
C THR A 125 -16.13 21.22 -34.86
N HIS A 126 -17.15 21.23 -34.00
CA HIS A 126 -18.41 21.92 -34.31
C HIS A 126 -19.06 22.48 -33.04
N GLU A 127 -19.34 23.78 -33.07
CA GLU A 127 -20.09 24.55 -32.07
C GLU A 127 -21.56 24.08 -31.96
N ALA A 128 -22.07 24.14 -30.72
CA ALA A 128 -23.44 24.32 -30.23
C ALA A 128 -24.65 23.76 -31.01
N ILE A 129 -25.58 23.10 -30.30
CA ILE A 129 -27.00 23.50 -30.09
C ILE A 129 -27.65 22.49 -29.11
N ALA A 130 -28.49 23.01 -28.21
CA ALA A 130 -29.29 22.27 -27.26
C ALA A 130 -30.52 21.60 -27.92
N GLY A 131 -30.89 20.39 -27.47
CA GLY A 131 -32.22 19.82 -27.67
C GLY A 131 -32.27 18.43 -28.31
N GLU A 132 -32.69 17.47 -27.48
CA GLU A 132 -33.46 16.24 -27.79
C GLU A 132 -32.89 15.10 -28.67
N GLU A 133 -32.92 13.93 -28.04
CA GLU A 133 -33.12 12.57 -28.55
C GLU A 133 -32.17 11.97 -29.60
N GLY A 134 -31.31 11.08 -29.10
CA GLY A 134 -30.94 9.83 -29.78
C GLY A 134 -29.87 9.92 -30.88
N ALA A 135 -28.60 9.80 -30.50
CA ALA A 135 -27.51 9.46 -31.42
C ALA A 135 -26.57 8.38 -30.81
N PRO A 136 -26.12 7.40 -31.62
CA PRO A 136 -25.23 6.31 -31.18
C PRO A 136 -23.77 6.77 -31.18
N GLY A 137 -22.96 6.32 -30.21
CA GLY A 137 -21.50 6.43 -30.32
C GLY A 137 -20.76 7.23 -29.24
N ALA A 138 -21.17 7.12 -27.98
CA ALA A 138 -20.25 7.35 -26.87
C ALA A 138 -20.29 6.11 -25.98
N GLU A 139 -19.36 5.16 -26.21
CA GLU A 139 -19.11 4.11 -25.23
C GLU A 139 -18.87 4.79 -23.88
N THR A 140 -19.74 4.49 -22.92
CA THR A 140 -19.62 5.01 -21.56
C THR A 140 -18.31 4.52 -20.95
N GLU A 141 -17.75 5.27 -20.00
CA GLU A 141 -16.53 4.85 -19.28
C GLU A 141 -16.70 3.46 -18.65
N GLU A 142 -17.94 3.12 -18.28
CA GLU A 142 -18.33 1.80 -17.76
C GLU A 142 -18.23 0.70 -18.83
N GLU A 143 -18.78 0.91 -20.03
CA GLU A 143 -18.70 -0.07 -21.14
C GLU A 143 -17.26 -0.33 -21.59
N ARG A 144 -16.43 0.73 -21.69
CA ARG A 144 -14.99 0.58 -22.02
C ARG A 144 -14.24 -0.23 -20.97
N LEU A 145 -14.57 0.03 -19.70
CA LEU A 145 -13.95 -0.65 -18.59
C LEU A 145 -14.39 -2.13 -18.54
N GLU A 146 -15.64 -2.43 -18.87
CA GLU A 146 -16.11 -3.80 -19.04
C GLU A 146 -15.42 -4.51 -20.20
N HIS A 147 -15.28 -3.86 -21.36
CA HIS A 147 -14.55 -4.41 -22.51
C HIS A 147 -13.09 -4.72 -22.18
N LEU A 148 -12.40 -3.83 -21.44
CA LEU A 148 -11.03 -4.08 -20.97
C LEU A 148 -10.95 -5.26 -20.00
N TYR A 149 -11.98 -5.49 -19.19
CA TYR A 149 -12.04 -6.64 -18.30
C TYR A 149 -12.23 -7.95 -19.06
N ASP A 150 -13.13 -7.96 -20.05
CA ASP A 150 -13.39 -9.12 -20.90
C ASP A 150 -12.18 -9.49 -21.75
N THR A 151 -11.49 -8.48 -22.29
CA THR A 151 -10.30 -8.68 -23.14
C THR A 151 -9.06 -9.06 -22.32
N ILE A 152 -8.89 -8.52 -21.10
CA ILE A 152 -7.62 -8.62 -20.36
C ILE A 152 -7.81 -9.31 -19.01
N ALA A 153 -8.65 -8.80 -18.13
CA ALA A 153 -8.70 -9.26 -16.75
C ALA A 153 -9.20 -10.71 -16.61
N TRP A 154 -10.27 -11.09 -17.30
CA TRP A 154 -10.84 -12.45 -17.19
C TRP A 154 -9.97 -13.54 -17.85
N PRO A 155 -9.45 -13.36 -19.07
CA PRO A 155 -8.56 -14.35 -19.70
C PRO A 155 -7.30 -14.59 -18.86
N VAL A 156 -6.71 -13.50 -18.34
CA VAL A 156 -5.53 -13.56 -17.49
C VAL A 156 -5.84 -14.22 -16.13
N GLY A 157 -7.00 -13.90 -15.54
CA GLY A 157 -7.48 -14.55 -14.32
C GLY A 157 -7.68 -16.06 -14.48
N ARG A 158 -8.20 -16.52 -15.62
CA ARG A 158 -8.35 -17.96 -15.91
C ARG A 158 -7.01 -18.69 -16.01
N LYS A 159 -5.99 -18.05 -16.58
CA LYS A 159 -4.66 -18.67 -16.81
C LYS A 159 -3.82 -18.74 -15.53
N TYR A 160 -3.87 -17.71 -14.69
CA TYR A 160 -2.99 -17.57 -13.53
C TYR A 160 -3.74 -17.61 -12.17
N GLY A 161 -5.04 -17.92 -12.19
CA GLY A 161 -5.91 -17.98 -11.01
C GLY A 161 -6.46 -16.62 -10.58
N HIS A 162 -5.62 -15.58 -10.51
CA HIS A 162 -6.06 -14.23 -10.16
C HIS A 162 -5.40 -13.16 -11.05
N PRO A 163 -6.13 -12.15 -11.55
CA PRO A 163 -5.56 -11.11 -12.43
C PRO A 163 -4.39 -10.36 -11.80
N TYR A 164 -4.43 -10.16 -10.48
CA TYR A 164 -3.34 -9.53 -9.71
C TYR A 164 -2.01 -10.28 -9.81
N ASP A 165 -2.04 -11.60 -9.68
CA ASP A 165 -0.81 -12.41 -9.68
C ASP A 165 -0.16 -12.42 -11.06
N ALA A 166 -0.99 -12.42 -12.11
CA ALA A 166 -0.52 -12.24 -13.47
C ALA A 166 0.03 -10.84 -13.73
N PHE A 167 -0.58 -9.78 -13.19
CA PHE A 167 -0.02 -8.42 -13.31
C PHE A 167 1.32 -8.29 -12.60
N LYS A 168 1.50 -9.01 -11.49
CA LYS A 168 2.79 -9.11 -10.81
C LYS A 168 3.82 -9.84 -11.68
N LEU A 169 3.44 -10.95 -12.32
CA LEU A 169 4.29 -11.66 -13.27
C LEU A 169 4.60 -10.82 -14.53
N ALA A 170 3.67 -9.97 -14.95
CA ALA A 170 3.86 -9.07 -16.08
C ALA A 170 4.93 -8.00 -15.84
N LEU A 171 5.37 -7.79 -14.58
CA LEU A 171 6.51 -6.94 -14.27
C LEU A 171 7.83 -7.58 -14.74
N THR A 172 7.92 -8.90 -14.76
CA THR A 172 9.14 -9.64 -15.16
C THR A 172 9.01 -10.24 -16.56
N GLU A 173 7.83 -10.78 -16.90
CA GLU A 173 7.57 -11.47 -18.17
C GLU A 173 6.26 -10.96 -18.82
N PRO A 174 6.23 -9.70 -19.28
CA PRO A 174 5.04 -9.10 -19.86
C PRO A 174 4.53 -9.86 -21.10
N ASP A 175 5.44 -10.27 -21.98
CA ASP A 175 5.09 -10.91 -23.25
C ASP A 175 4.43 -12.27 -23.02
N GLN A 176 4.82 -13.01 -21.98
CA GLN A 176 4.24 -14.32 -21.66
C GLN A 176 2.83 -14.21 -21.06
N VAL A 177 2.60 -13.17 -20.26
CA VAL A 177 1.30 -12.93 -19.59
C VAL A 177 0.26 -12.46 -20.59
N PHE A 178 0.63 -11.55 -21.49
CA PHE A 178 -0.28 -10.99 -22.49
C PHE A 178 -0.23 -11.72 -23.85
N ALA A 179 0.54 -12.81 -23.96
CA ALA A 179 0.59 -13.64 -25.16
C ALA A 179 -0.80 -14.19 -25.53
N GLY A 180 -1.25 -13.88 -26.75
CA GLY A 180 -2.51 -14.38 -27.31
C GLY A 180 -3.73 -13.50 -27.02
N LEU A 181 -3.54 -12.31 -26.42
CA LEU A 181 -4.61 -11.33 -26.24
C LEU A 181 -4.54 -10.27 -27.35
N ASP A 182 -5.68 -10.01 -28.00
CA ASP A 182 -5.80 -8.98 -29.03
C ASP A 182 -6.03 -7.61 -28.38
N ILE A 183 -4.94 -7.00 -27.91
CA ILE A 183 -4.97 -5.70 -27.21
C ILE A 183 -4.28 -4.66 -28.10
N PRO A 184 -4.89 -3.48 -28.32
CA PRO A 184 -4.23 -2.39 -29.03
C PRO A 184 -2.87 -2.05 -28.38
N PRO A 185 -1.78 -1.91 -29.16
CA PRO A 185 -0.44 -1.74 -28.61
C PRO A 185 -0.30 -0.48 -27.73
N ALA A 186 -1.04 0.59 -28.05
CA ALA A 186 -1.10 1.80 -27.23
C ALA A 186 -1.69 1.54 -25.83
N THR A 187 -2.75 0.73 -25.74
CA THR A 187 -3.39 0.33 -24.48
C THR A 187 -2.47 -0.58 -23.68
N LEU A 188 -1.81 -1.54 -24.34
CA LEU A 188 -0.89 -2.47 -23.70
C LEU A 188 0.33 -1.76 -23.10
N GLN A 189 0.95 -0.84 -23.84
CA GLN A 189 2.07 -0.05 -23.32
C GLN A 189 1.66 0.78 -22.10
N PHE A 190 0.46 1.38 -22.14
CA PHE A 190 -0.03 2.18 -21.03
C PHE A 190 -0.41 1.33 -19.80
N LEU A 191 -1.01 0.17 -20.03
CA LEU A 191 -1.32 -0.81 -18.99
C LEU A 191 -0.03 -1.26 -18.30
N GLN A 192 1.01 -1.65 -19.06
CA GLN A 192 2.31 -2.03 -18.53
C GLN A 192 2.95 -0.90 -17.72
N ALA A 193 2.95 0.34 -18.23
CA ALA A 193 3.46 1.49 -17.48
C ALA A 193 2.68 1.74 -16.18
N THR A 194 1.36 1.56 -16.21
CA THR A 194 0.51 1.73 -15.02
C THR A 194 0.74 0.62 -14.00
N ILE A 195 0.86 -0.64 -14.45
CA ILE A 195 1.19 -1.79 -13.61
C ILE A 195 2.57 -1.59 -12.98
N ALA A 196 3.60 -1.25 -13.75
CA ALA A 196 4.94 -0.96 -13.25
C ALA A 196 4.91 0.15 -12.19
N ARG A 197 4.16 1.23 -12.40
CA ARG A 197 4.08 2.34 -11.43
C ARG A 197 3.31 1.98 -10.15
N ARG A 198 2.34 1.06 -10.23
CA ARG A 198 1.40 0.74 -9.13
C ARG A 198 1.74 -0.53 -8.36
N LEU A 199 2.34 -1.54 -9.00
CA LEU A 199 2.69 -2.82 -8.40
C LEU A 199 4.17 -2.96 -8.09
N THR A 200 5.06 -2.18 -8.70
CA THR A 200 6.47 -2.20 -8.29
C THR A 200 6.55 -1.70 -6.85
N PRO A 201 7.15 -2.48 -5.92
CA PRO A 201 7.36 -2.04 -4.56
C PRO A 201 8.09 -0.70 -4.59
N GLN A 202 7.45 0.34 -4.08
CA GLN A 202 8.13 1.63 -3.99
C GLN A 202 9.23 1.49 -2.95
N PRO A 203 10.43 2.02 -3.22
CA PRO A 203 11.53 1.91 -2.30
C PRO A 203 11.18 2.69 -1.02
N ILE A 204 11.27 2.00 0.11
CA ILE A 204 10.96 2.51 1.43
C ILE A 204 12.27 2.99 2.03
N LYS A 205 12.25 4.23 2.54
CA LYS A 205 13.36 4.76 3.35
C LYS A 205 13.22 4.27 4.78
N LEU A 206 14.25 3.60 5.28
CA LEU A 206 14.34 3.25 6.69
C LEU A 206 15.44 4.07 7.35
N ARG A 207 15.20 4.38 8.62
CA ARG A 207 16.08 5.18 9.44
C ARG A 207 16.25 4.57 10.82
N ALA A 208 17.46 4.62 11.36
CA ALA A 208 17.74 4.38 12.76
C ALA A 208 18.61 5.51 13.31
N ASP A 209 18.35 5.87 14.56
CA ASP A 209 19.11 6.90 15.27
C ASP A 209 19.97 6.23 16.34
N ILE A 210 21.27 6.48 16.28
CA ILE A 210 22.26 5.95 17.20
C ILE A 210 23.06 7.09 17.82
N GLU A 211 23.38 6.95 19.09
CA GLU A 211 24.28 7.83 19.81
C GLU A 211 25.62 7.11 19.95
N LEU A 212 26.71 7.77 19.53
CA LEU A 212 28.07 7.22 19.59
C LEU A 212 28.95 8.14 20.44
N THR A 213 29.50 7.60 21.51
CA THR A 213 30.42 8.31 22.40
C THR A 213 31.75 7.54 22.48
N CYS A 214 32.87 8.26 22.49
CA CYS A 214 34.18 7.67 22.69
C CYS A 214 35.10 8.70 23.34
N TYR A 215 35.56 8.43 24.56
CA TYR A 215 36.37 9.34 25.37
C TYR A 215 37.88 9.03 25.28
N GLN A 216 38.28 8.05 24.47
CA GLN A 216 39.68 7.69 24.28
C GLN A 216 40.45 8.73 23.45
N PRO A 217 41.77 8.86 23.63
CA PRO A 217 42.63 9.60 22.69
C PRO A 217 42.45 9.02 21.28
N ALA A 218 42.08 9.85 20.31
CA ALA A 218 41.62 9.45 18.96
C ALA A 218 40.18 8.90 18.85
N GLY A 219 39.27 9.27 19.76
CA GLY A 219 37.87 8.84 19.72
C GLY A 219 37.11 9.18 18.42
N ILE A 220 37.47 10.27 17.74
CA ILE A 220 36.88 10.62 16.43
C ILE A 220 37.24 9.57 15.37
N ASP A 221 38.47 9.06 15.37
CA ASP A 221 38.90 8.02 14.44
C ASP A 221 38.25 6.68 14.76
N ALA A 222 38.02 6.39 16.04
CA ALA A 222 37.27 5.22 16.47
C ALA A 222 35.81 5.26 15.96
N ILE A 223 35.13 6.39 16.14
CA ILE A 223 33.76 6.59 15.63
C ILE A 223 33.71 6.46 14.11
N LYS A 224 34.63 7.11 13.39
CA LYS A 224 34.71 6.99 11.91
C LYS A 224 34.95 5.55 11.46
N LYS A 225 35.82 4.81 12.16
CA LYS A 225 36.10 3.40 11.86
C LYS A 225 34.89 2.51 12.09
N ALA A 226 34.18 2.71 13.21
CA ALA A 226 32.95 1.97 13.52
C ALA A 226 31.86 2.24 12.48
N LEU A 227 31.61 3.51 12.14
CA LEU A 227 30.63 3.89 11.11
C LEU A 227 30.97 3.28 9.73
N ARG A 228 32.24 3.32 9.33
CA ARG A 228 32.69 2.68 8.07
C ARG A 228 32.49 1.16 8.09
N ALA A 229 32.71 0.50 9.23
CA ALA A 229 32.45 -0.93 9.36
C ALA A 229 30.96 -1.25 9.18
N GLY A 230 30.08 -0.42 9.74
CA GLY A 230 28.63 -0.52 9.51
C GLY A 230 28.22 -0.28 8.05
N GLU A 231 28.84 0.69 7.36
CA GLU A 231 28.58 0.95 5.94
C GLU A 231 29.04 -0.20 5.02
N GLN A 232 30.08 -0.96 5.40
CA GLN A 232 30.52 -2.14 4.65
C GLN A 232 29.53 -3.31 4.69
N VAL A 233 28.59 -3.32 5.65
CA VAL A 233 27.49 -4.30 5.71
C VAL A 233 26.39 -3.99 4.67
N SER A 234 26.49 -2.86 3.98
CA SER A 234 25.56 -2.49 2.90
C SER A 234 25.62 -3.46 1.71
N THR A 235 24.54 -3.49 0.93
CA THR A 235 24.46 -4.23 -0.34
C THR A 235 23.81 -3.37 -1.41
N ASP A 236 23.95 -3.74 -2.69
CA ASP A 236 23.30 -3.02 -3.80
C ASP A 236 21.78 -2.91 -3.62
N ALA A 237 21.15 -3.91 -3.02
CA ALA A 237 19.72 -3.91 -2.72
C ALA A 237 19.34 -3.07 -1.47
N VAL A 238 20.28 -2.87 -0.54
CA VAL A 238 20.07 -2.17 0.73
C VAL A 238 21.32 -1.31 1.03
N PRO A 239 21.44 -0.13 0.38
CA PRO A 239 22.55 0.79 0.61
C PRO A 239 22.39 1.52 1.95
N ILE A 240 23.33 1.32 2.88
CA ILE A 240 23.34 1.98 4.19
C ILE A 240 24.23 3.22 4.11
N ARG A 241 23.75 4.35 4.63
CA ARG A 241 24.51 5.61 4.72
C ARG A 241 24.42 6.17 6.13
N ALA A 242 25.56 6.43 6.74
CA ALA A 242 25.62 7.15 8.00
C ALA A 242 25.71 8.66 7.76
N LYS A 243 24.92 9.44 8.48
CA LYS A 243 24.99 10.90 8.52
C LYS A 243 25.16 11.36 9.97
N LEU A 244 26.13 12.24 10.19
CA LEU A 244 26.23 12.99 11.44
C LEU A 244 25.15 14.07 11.43
N VAL A 245 24.39 14.17 12.52
CA VAL A 245 23.44 15.28 12.71
C VAL A 245 24.04 16.29 13.67
N ALA A 246 24.39 15.85 14.88
CA ALA A 246 25.08 16.64 15.89
C ALA A 246 25.82 15.66 16.79
N PRO A 247 27.07 15.90 17.25
CA PRO A 247 27.70 15.03 18.25
C PRO A 247 26.84 14.99 19.53
N PRO A 248 26.62 13.83 20.17
CA PRO A 248 27.00 12.45 19.82
C PRO A 248 25.99 11.66 18.96
N LEU A 249 24.99 12.32 18.36
CA LEU A 249 23.90 11.74 17.57
C LEU A 249 24.23 11.54 16.08
N TYR A 250 24.06 10.31 15.62
CA TYR A 250 24.23 9.86 14.24
C TYR A 250 22.98 9.17 13.73
N VAL A 251 22.78 9.24 12.42
CA VAL A 251 21.62 8.66 11.73
C VAL A 251 22.08 7.69 10.67
N LEU A 252 21.56 6.47 10.73
CA LEU A 252 21.73 5.46 9.69
C LEU A 252 20.49 5.45 8.81
N GLY A 253 20.66 5.77 7.53
CA GLY A 253 19.60 5.72 6.52
C GLY A 253 19.84 4.61 5.51
N THR A 254 18.77 3.94 5.09
CA THR A 254 18.79 3.02 3.93
C THR A 254 17.55 3.24 3.08
N ASN A 255 17.64 2.89 1.81
CA ASN A 255 16.51 2.90 0.89
C ASN A 255 16.40 1.53 0.22
N ALA A 256 15.31 0.82 0.46
CA ALA A 256 15.15 -0.57 0.03
C ALA A 256 13.70 -0.88 -0.33
N THR A 257 13.50 -1.78 -1.29
CA THR A 257 12.16 -2.25 -1.69
C THR A 257 11.57 -3.26 -0.70
N ASP A 258 12.43 -4.01 -0.02
CA ASP A 258 12.04 -4.98 1.00
C ASP A 258 12.30 -4.43 2.41
N LYS A 259 11.20 -4.21 3.15
CA LYS A 259 11.24 -3.74 4.53
C LYS A 259 11.95 -4.72 5.47
N TYR A 260 11.73 -6.02 5.34
CA TYR A 260 12.25 -7.00 6.30
C TYR A 260 13.75 -7.17 6.12
N ALA A 261 14.19 -7.34 4.86
CA ALA A 261 15.61 -7.41 4.54
C ALA A 261 16.34 -6.11 4.95
N ALA A 262 15.70 -4.95 4.80
CA ALA A 262 16.28 -3.68 5.21
C ALA A 262 16.41 -3.52 6.72
N VAL A 263 15.40 -3.92 7.50
CA VAL A 263 15.46 -3.90 8.97
C VAL A 263 16.57 -4.82 9.49
N ASP A 264 16.60 -6.08 9.05
CA ASP A 264 17.61 -7.06 9.47
C ASP A 264 19.04 -6.58 9.12
N ARG A 265 19.22 -6.00 7.94
CA ARG A 265 20.51 -5.41 7.54
C ARG A 265 20.93 -4.22 8.39
N LEU A 266 19.99 -3.33 8.71
CA LEU A 266 20.30 -2.17 9.55
C LEU A 266 20.64 -2.60 10.98
N GLU A 267 19.92 -3.59 11.53
CA GLU A 267 20.22 -4.15 12.85
C GLU A 267 21.62 -4.78 12.88
N ARG A 268 21.98 -5.57 11.88
CA ARG A 268 23.35 -6.10 11.75
C ARG A 268 24.41 -5.00 11.63
N ALA A 269 24.12 -3.93 10.91
CA ALA A 269 25.05 -2.81 10.82
C ALA A 269 25.23 -2.13 12.19
N ILE A 270 24.16 -1.96 12.96
CA ILE A 270 24.23 -1.42 14.34
C ILE A 270 25.05 -2.35 15.24
N GLU A 271 24.85 -3.67 15.16
CA GLU A 271 25.64 -4.66 15.92
C GLU A 271 27.13 -4.58 15.59
N VAL A 272 27.49 -4.48 14.31
CA VAL A 272 28.90 -4.33 13.87
C VAL A 272 29.51 -3.00 14.33
N ILE A 273 28.73 -1.90 14.28
CA ILE A 273 29.19 -0.60 14.81
C ILE A 273 29.39 -0.72 16.32
N GLN A 274 28.47 -1.36 17.03
CA GLN A 274 28.53 -1.58 18.47
C GLN A 274 29.78 -2.38 18.86
N SER A 275 30.01 -3.53 18.23
CA SER A 275 31.20 -4.34 18.53
C SER A 275 32.49 -3.58 18.24
N THR A 276 32.55 -2.85 17.13
CA THR A 276 33.74 -2.09 16.74
C THR A 276 34.01 -0.90 17.67
N ILE A 277 32.97 -0.21 18.16
CA ILE A 277 33.16 0.93 19.07
C ILE A 277 33.52 0.47 20.48
N GLU A 278 32.94 -0.63 20.96
CA GLU A 278 33.25 -1.23 22.27
C GLU A 278 34.72 -1.71 22.32
N GLU A 279 35.23 -2.35 21.25
CA GLU A 279 36.64 -2.72 21.12
C GLU A 279 37.61 -1.52 21.20
N LEU A 280 37.14 -0.34 20.80
CA LEU A 280 37.91 0.90 20.78
C LEU A 280 37.66 1.78 22.03
N GLY A 281 36.94 1.26 23.02
CA GLY A 281 36.66 1.95 24.28
C GLY A 281 35.63 3.08 24.19
N GLY A 282 34.70 3.00 23.23
CA GLY A 282 33.50 3.84 23.17
C GLY A 282 32.21 3.04 23.43
N GLU A 283 31.08 3.74 23.37
CA GLU A 283 29.74 3.21 23.67
C GLU A 283 28.76 3.60 22.56
N LEU A 284 27.80 2.71 22.27
CA LEU A 284 26.70 2.94 21.34
C LEU A 284 25.36 2.81 22.05
N VAL A 285 24.50 3.82 21.92
CA VAL A 285 23.11 3.77 22.41
C VAL A 285 22.13 3.96 21.27
N VAL A 286 21.25 2.97 21.04
CA VAL A 286 20.20 3.07 20.01
C VAL A 286 19.04 3.90 20.56
N LYS A 287 18.87 5.12 20.04
CA LYS A 287 17.71 5.98 20.39
C LYS A 287 16.45 5.56 19.66
N MET A 288 16.59 5.19 18.39
CA MET A 288 15.48 4.76 17.55
C MET A 288 15.90 3.54 16.73
N LYS A 289 15.19 2.43 16.95
CA LYS A 289 15.33 1.22 16.14
C LYS A 289 14.94 1.50 14.67
N PRO A 290 15.40 0.67 13.72
CA PRO A 290 15.10 0.85 12.30
C PRO A 290 13.59 0.96 12.04
N LYS A 291 13.16 2.15 11.60
CA LYS A 291 11.76 2.44 11.29
C LYS A 291 11.64 3.00 9.88
N ALA A 292 10.60 2.60 9.17
CA ALA A 292 10.24 3.22 7.89
C ALA A 292 9.74 4.64 8.15
N ILE A 293 10.30 5.60 7.43
CA ILE A 293 9.94 7.01 7.51
C ILE A 293 9.42 7.48 6.16
N SER A 294 8.38 8.30 6.17
CA SER A 294 7.91 9.03 4.99
C SER A 294 8.77 10.26 4.72
N ASP A 295 8.70 10.81 3.50
CA ASP A 295 9.45 12.02 3.14
C ASP A 295 9.10 13.23 4.02
N THR A 296 7.84 13.32 4.47
CA THR A 296 7.38 14.39 5.37
C THR A 296 7.96 14.22 6.77
N GLU A 297 7.91 13.01 7.32
CA GLU A 297 8.52 12.70 8.62
C GLU A 297 10.04 12.88 8.59
N GLU A 298 10.70 12.60 7.45
CA GLU A 298 12.13 12.86 7.27
C GLU A 298 12.46 14.34 7.41
N GLN A 299 11.67 15.22 6.77
CA GLN A 299 11.87 16.68 6.81
C GLN A 299 11.59 17.25 8.19
N ASP A 300 10.45 16.90 8.80
CA ASP A 300 10.06 17.41 10.12
C ASP A 300 11.07 16.98 11.19
N LEU A 301 11.50 15.72 11.15
CA LEU A 301 12.47 15.19 12.10
C LEU A 301 13.88 15.76 11.86
N ALA A 302 14.27 15.97 10.60
CA ALA A 302 15.53 16.63 10.28
C ALA A 302 15.56 18.08 10.79
N GLN A 303 14.45 18.82 10.68
CA GLN A 303 14.34 20.17 11.23
C GLN A 303 14.41 20.17 12.76
N LEU A 304 13.67 19.27 13.42
CA LEU A 304 13.71 19.12 14.88
C LEU A 304 15.11 18.81 15.38
N MET A 305 15.82 17.91 14.71
CA MET A 305 17.17 17.53 15.11
C MET A 305 18.24 18.56 14.73
N ALA A 306 18.06 19.30 13.64
CA ALA A 306 18.92 20.43 13.29
C ALA A 306 18.79 21.55 14.32
N LYS A 307 17.55 21.82 14.79
CA LYS A 307 17.29 22.77 15.87
C LYS A 307 17.94 22.31 17.18
N ALA A 308 17.80 21.04 17.55
CA ALA A 308 18.48 20.49 18.73
C ALA A 308 20.01 20.56 18.62
N GLY A 309 20.57 20.35 17.41
CA GLY A 309 21.99 20.52 17.15
C GLY A 309 22.48 21.97 17.29
N GLN A 310 21.67 22.93 16.84
CA GLN A 310 21.96 24.37 17.00
C GLN A 310 21.87 24.80 18.46
N GLU A 311 20.82 24.40 19.18
CA GLU A 311 20.64 24.70 20.61
C GLU A 311 21.80 24.12 21.45
N ASN A 312 22.29 22.91 21.12
CA ASN A 312 23.47 22.34 21.79
C ASN A 312 24.77 23.08 21.43
N ALA A 313 24.89 23.67 20.25
CA ALA A 313 26.07 24.42 19.83
C ALA A 313 26.14 25.80 20.50
N GLU A 314 25.00 26.44 20.76
CA GLU A 314 24.92 27.79 21.33
C GLU A 314 25.11 27.83 22.87
N VAL A 315 24.96 26.71 23.57
CA VAL A 315 25.10 26.63 25.05
C VAL A 315 26.56 26.46 25.53
N SER A 316 27.52 26.19 24.63
CA SER A 316 28.93 25.91 25.00
C SER A 316 29.80 27.16 25.22
N GLY A 317 29.25 28.29 25.65
CA GLY A 317 30.02 29.50 25.92
C GLY A 317 29.38 30.41 26.95
N ASP A 318 29.67 30.16 28.24
CA ASP A 318 30.10 31.18 29.22
C ASP A 318 30.15 30.58 30.63
N GLU A 319 31.36 30.36 31.14
CA GLU A 319 31.65 30.53 32.58
C GLU A 319 33.10 31.04 32.71
N THR A 320 33.23 32.35 32.91
CA THR A 320 34.17 32.96 33.88
C THR A 320 33.73 34.41 34.12
N GLU A 321 32.78 34.63 35.04
CA GLU A 321 32.75 35.88 35.80
C GLU A 321 33.89 35.80 36.81
N GLU A 322 35.02 36.44 36.49
CA GLU A 322 36.09 36.68 37.44
C GLU A 322 35.56 37.61 38.55
N GLU A 323 35.42 37.05 39.76
CA GLU A 323 35.30 37.77 41.02
C GLU A 323 36.54 38.68 41.20
N GLU A 324 36.44 39.96 40.84
CA GLU A 324 37.30 41.00 41.40
C GLU A 324 36.83 41.33 42.83
N GLY A 325 37.42 40.64 43.81
CA GLY A 325 37.23 40.89 45.23
C GLY A 325 38.55 40.98 45.99
N LEU A 326 38.92 42.23 46.33
CA LEU A 326 39.92 42.72 47.30
C LEU A 326 41.40 42.82 46.90
#